data_AF-A0A536VBM7-F1
#
_entry.id   AF-A0A536VBM7-F1
#
_cell.length_a   1.000
_cell.length_b   1.000
_cell.length_c   1.000
_cell.angle_alpha   90.00
_cell.angle_beta   90.00
_cell.angle_gamma   90.00
#
_symmetry.space_group_name_H-M   'P 1'
#
loop_
_entity.id
_entity.type
_entity.pdbx_description
1 polymer ?
#
loop_
_entity_poly.entity_id
_entity_poly.type
_entity_poly.pdbx_seq_one_letter_code
_entity_poly.pdbx_strand_id
1 'polypeptide(L)'
;LIDDFLADNAFFGATQVLLSSASSKTAYGTAFCLALRRGAPDTPKIVGLTSQANVGYTEGLGCYDEVLTYDAVRSLNAVTPTVYVDYSGSAPLRSTIHTHFNDQLKYSCSVGGTHWDELGGGKGLAGPRPILFFAPAQLKKRSADWGAAGLGQRIAAAWTAFMKPVTDPARPWMKVVRGHGAQDVQATYLALLAGTVPAQEGHVLSL
;
A
#
# COMPACT_ATOMS: atom_id res chain seq x y z
N LEU A 1 3.72 8.72 4.95
CA LEU A 1 3.84 9.69 3.83
C LEU A 1 2.67 9.57 2.87
N ILE A 2 2.36 8.39 2.34
CA ILE A 2 1.17 8.21 1.49
C ILE A 2 -0.10 8.51 2.30
N ASP A 3 -0.22 7.94 3.51
CA ASP A 3 -1.32 8.23 4.44
C ASP A 3 -1.49 9.75 4.70
N ASP A 4 -0.37 10.45 4.89
CA ASP A 4 -0.33 11.87 5.16
C ASP A 4 -0.75 12.67 3.94
N PHE A 5 -0.24 12.33 2.76
CA PHE A 5 -0.67 12.94 1.50
C PHE A 5 -2.18 12.77 1.27
N LEU A 6 -2.73 11.59 1.53
CA LEU A 6 -4.17 11.37 1.39
C LEU A 6 -4.94 12.24 2.39
N ALA A 7 -4.56 12.24 3.66
CA ALA A 7 -5.23 13.05 4.68
C ALA A 7 -5.11 14.56 4.44
N ASP A 8 -3.95 15.03 3.96
CA ASP A 8 -3.68 16.43 3.60
C ASP A 8 -4.60 16.94 2.49
N ASN A 9 -5.06 16.04 1.64
CA ASN A 9 -6.01 16.32 0.57
C ASN A 9 -7.44 15.93 0.94
N ALA A 10 -7.74 15.79 2.24
CA ALA A 10 -9.04 15.35 2.75
C ALA A 10 -9.55 14.06 2.06
N PHE A 11 -8.64 13.13 1.79
CA PHE A 11 -8.87 11.88 1.06
C PHE A 11 -9.55 12.09 -0.31
N PHE A 12 -9.43 13.28 -0.90
CA PHE A 12 -10.11 13.66 -2.14
C PHE A 12 -11.65 13.50 -2.06
N GLY A 13 -12.22 13.61 -0.85
CA GLY A 13 -13.64 13.36 -0.59
C GLY A 13 -14.05 11.88 -0.62
N ALA A 14 -13.09 10.96 -0.62
CA ALA A 14 -13.37 9.53 -0.55
C ALA A 14 -13.69 9.09 0.89
N THR A 15 -14.58 8.10 0.99
CA THR A 15 -14.93 7.42 2.25
C THR A 15 -14.34 6.01 2.31
N GLN A 16 -13.63 5.60 1.26
CA GLN A 16 -12.91 4.35 1.16
C GLN A 16 -11.51 4.58 0.54
N VAL A 17 -10.50 3.92 1.10
CA VAL A 17 -9.15 3.80 0.51
C VAL A 17 -8.90 2.34 0.17
N LEU A 18 -8.72 2.07 -1.13
CA LEU A 18 -8.47 0.75 -1.68
C LEU A 18 -6.97 0.60 -1.99
N LEU A 19 -6.31 -0.37 -1.36
CA LEU A 19 -4.85 -0.59 -1.47
C LEU A 19 -4.59 -1.91 -2.22
N SER A 20 -3.98 -1.86 -3.41
CA SER A 20 -3.52 -3.10 -4.07
C SER A 20 -2.24 -3.64 -3.43
N SER A 21 -1.91 -4.92 -3.70
CA SER A 21 -0.75 -5.58 -3.10
C SER A 21 -0.72 -5.44 -1.57
N ALA A 22 -1.89 -5.59 -0.92
CA ALA A 22 -2.08 -5.30 0.50
C ALA A 22 -1.17 -6.12 1.43
N SER A 23 -0.73 -7.31 0.98
CA SER A 23 0.27 -8.12 1.71
C SER A 23 1.71 -7.60 1.60
N SER A 24 1.98 -6.63 0.72
CA SER A 24 3.32 -6.05 0.54
C SER A 24 3.69 -5.05 1.62
N LYS A 25 4.99 -4.93 1.89
CA LYS A 25 5.55 -4.16 3.01
C LYS A 25 5.21 -2.67 2.94
N THR A 26 5.26 -2.09 1.74
CA THR A 26 4.88 -0.69 1.54
C THR A 26 3.37 -0.48 1.70
N ALA A 27 2.53 -1.42 1.22
CA ALA A 27 1.08 -1.30 1.31
C ALA A 27 0.59 -1.43 2.75
N TYR A 28 1.03 -2.45 3.51
CA TYR A 28 0.61 -2.58 4.90
C TYR A 28 1.24 -1.54 5.83
N GLY A 29 2.42 -1.02 5.51
CA GLY A 29 2.96 0.16 6.21
C GLY A 29 2.06 1.39 6.03
N THR A 30 1.50 1.58 4.83
CA THR A 30 0.52 2.65 4.59
C THR A 30 -0.81 2.37 5.29
N ALA A 31 -1.32 1.13 5.23
CA ALA A 31 -2.54 0.73 5.94
C ALA A 31 -2.41 0.93 7.45
N PHE A 32 -1.26 0.59 8.04
CA PHE A 32 -0.96 0.85 9.45
C PHE A 32 -1.07 2.34 9.78
N CYS A 33 -0.42 3.22 9.01
CA CYS A 33 -0.51 4.66 9.26
C CYS A 33 -1.92 5.22 9.06
N LEU A 34 -2.69 4.70 8.09
CA LEU A 34 -4.11 5.03 7.93
C LEU A 34 -4.92 4.58 9.15
N ALA A 35 -4.66 3.37 9.66
CA ALA A 35 -5.36 2.82 10.83
C ALA A 35 -5.11 3.63 12.10
N LEU A 36 -3.93 4.27 12.25
CA LEU A 36 -3.65 5.19 13.37
C LEU A 36 -4.56 6.43 13.37
N ARG A 37 -5.25 6.72 12.26
CA ARG A 37 -6.17 7.87 12.15
C ARG A 37 -7.59 7.50 12.57
N ARG A 38 -7.92 6.20 12.71
CA ARG A 38 -9.26 5.72 13.09
C ARG A 38 -9.81 6.50 14.29
N GLY A 39 -11.09 6.85 14.22
CA GLY A 39 -11.77 7.61 15.27
C GLY A 39 -11.66 9.13 15.14
N ALA A 40 -10.81 9.64 14.24
CA ALA A 40 -10.95 11.02 13.78
C ALA A 40 -12.16 11.15 12.83
N PRO A 41 -12.79 12.34 12.75
CA PRO A 41 -13.81 12.60 11.74
C PRO A 41 -13.30 12.30 10.34
N ASP A 42 -14.20 11.81 9.48
CA ASP A 42 -13.96 11.60 8.05
C ASP A 42 -12.81 10.62 7.71
N THR A 43 -12.45 9.70 8.63
CA THR A 43 -11.51 8.63 8.28
C THR A 43 -12.16 7.59 7.37
N PRO A 44 -11.57 7.30 6.20
CA PRO A 44 -12.13 6.35 5.26
C PRO A 44 -11.94 4.91 5.73
N LYS A 45 -12.82 4.03 5.25
CA LYS A 45 -12.65 2.59 5.35
C LYS A 45 -11.40 2.14 4.58
N ILE A 46 -10.55 1.34 5.19
CA ILE A 46 -9.31 0.83 4.61
C ILE A 46 -9.56 -0.58 4.05
N VAL A 47 -9.52 -0.73 2.72
CA VAL A 47 -9.73 -2.02 2.05
C VAL A 47 -8.45 -2.48 1.37
N GLY A 48 -8.01 -3.70 1.70
CA GLY A 48 -6.83 -4.32 1.11
C GLY A 48 -7.20 -5.30 0.00
N LEU A 49 -6.54 -5.21 -1.15
CA LEU A 49 -6.61 -6.22 -2.22
C LEU A 49 -5.33 -7.03 -2.27
N THR A 50 -5.46 -8.36 -2.25
CA THR A 50 -4.32 -9.28 -2.26
C THR A 50 -4.61 -10.55 -3.06
N SER A 51 -3.63 -11.43 -3.21
CA SER A 51 -3.85 -12.76 -3.80
C SER A 51 -4.56 -13.68 -2.80
N GLN A 52 -5.30 -14.69 -3.31
CA GLN A 52 -5.99 -15.67 -2.47
C GLN A 52 -5.08 -16.29 -1.39
N ALA A 53 -3.84 -16.63 -1.76
CA ALA A 53 -2.86 -17.23 -0.85
C ALA A 53 -2.47 -16.31 0.33
N ASN A 54 -2.63 -14.99 0.18
CA ASN A 54 -2.20 -13.99 1.16
C ASN A 54 -3.35 -13.38 1.95
N VAL A 55 -4.62 -13.77 1.72
CA VAL A 55 -5.79 -13.18 2.40
C VAL A 55 -5.66 -13.32 3.92
N GLY A 56 -5.51 -14.55 4.44
CA GLY A 56 -5.45 -14.79 5.87
C GLY A 56 -4.27 -14.09 6.57
N TYR A 57 -3.10 -14.02 5.92
CA TYR A 57 -1.97 -13.24 6.42
C TYR A 57 -2.31 -11.74 6.48
N THR A 58 -2.91 -11.20 5.42
CA THR A 58 -3.24 -9.77 5.31
C THR A 58 -4.31 -9.35 6.32
N GLU A 59 -5.32 -10.19 6.55
CA GLU A 59 -6.32 -10.01 7.61
C GLU A 59 -5.67 -10.04 9.00
N GLY A 60 -4.72 -10.96 9.21
CA GLY A 60 -3.96 -11.09 10.45
C GLY A 60 -3.11 -9.87 10.81
N LEU A 61 -2.86 -8.96 9.87
CA LEU A 61 -2.22 -7.67 10.15
C LEU A 61 -3.14 -6.75 10.97
N GLY A 62 -4.47 -6.87 10.87
CA GLY A 62 -5.41 -6.08 11.68
C GLY A 62 -5.45 -4.56 11.39
N CYS A 63 -4.72 -4.10 10.37
CA CYS A 63 -4.70 -2.70 9.92
C CYS A 63 -5.66 -2.40 8.76
N TYR A 64 -6.40 -3.41 8.29
CA TYR A 64 -7.45 -3.28 7.28
C TYR A 64 -8.83 -3.42 7.95
N ASP A 65 -9.83 -2.74 7.40
CA ASP A 65 -11.24 -2.96 7.79
C ASP A 65 -11.87 -4.09 6.99
N GLU A 66 -11.35 -4.35 5.79
CA GLU A 66 -11.75 -5.45 4.91
C GLU A 66 -10.57 -5.87 4.03
N VAL A 67 -10.42 -7.17 3.79
CA VAL A 67 -9.44 -7.73 2.86
C VAL A 67 -10.19 -8.56 1.82
N LEU A 68 -9.92 -8.28 0.55
CA LEU A 68 -10.51 -8.97 -0.58
C LEU A 68 -9.43 -9.52 -1.51
N THR A 69 -9.80 -10.51 -2.31
CA THR A 69 -9.00 -10.91 -3.44
C THR A 69 -9.14 -9.93 -4.60
N TYR A 70 -8.18 -9.95 -5.52
CA TYR A 70 -8.22 -9.11 -6.72
C TYR A 70 -9.48 -9.33 -7.59
N ASP A 71 -9.98 -10.55 -7.67
CA ASP A 71 -11.20 -10.91 -8.42
C ASP A 71 -12.50 -10.48 -7.71
N ALA A 72 -12.45 -10.30 -6.38
CA ALA A 72 -13.59 -9.86 -5.60
C ALA A 72 -13.84 -8.34 -5.62
N VAL A 73 -13.03 -7.54 -6.32
CA VAL A 73 -13.20 -6.07 -6.41
C VAL A 73 -14.62 -5.66 -6.78
N ARG A 74 -15.25 -6.38 -7.71
CA ARG A 74 -16.61 -6.06 -8.19
C ARG A 74 -17.71 -6.28 -7.15
N SER A 75 -17.41 -6.92 -6.03
CA SER A 75 -18.34 -7.06 -4.90
C SER A 75 -18.46 -5.78 -4.06
N LEU A 76 -17.48 -4.86 -4.16
CA LEU A 76 -17.52 -3.59 -3.46
C LEU A 76 -18.66 -2.73 -4.00
N ASN A 77 -19.30 -1.94 -3.12
CA ASN A 77 -20.35 -1.02 -3.55
C ASN A 77 -19.78 0.08 -4.46
N ALA A 78 -20.12 0.02 -5.76
CA ALA A 78 -19.63 0.94 -6.80
C ALA A 78 -20.00 2.41 -6.55
N VAL A 79 -21.05 2.70 -5.75
CA VAL A 79 -21.42 4.09 -5.44
C VAL A 79 -20.57 4.72 -4.34
N THR A 80 -19.68 3.95 -3.70
CA THR A 80 -18.80 4.44 -2.62
C THR A 80 -17.71 5.34 -3.20
N PRO A 81 -17.57 6.59 -2.72
CA PRO A 81 -16.43 7.44 -3.08
C PRO A 81 -15.11 6.81 -2.63
N THR A 82 -14.24 6.50 -3.58
CA THR A 82 -13.05 5.66 -3.35
C THR A 82 -11.77 6.33 -3.86
N VAL A 83 -10.71 6.28 -3.05
CA VAL A 83 -9.32 6.47 -3.50
C VAL A 83 -8.72 5.10 -3.78
N TYR A 84 -8.10 4.93 -4.95
CA TYR A 84 -7.28 3.76 -5.23
C TYR A 84 -5.80 4.10 -5.06
N VAL A 85 -5.06 3.27 -4.33
CA VAL A 85 -3.61 3.33 -4.22
C VAL A 85 -3.02 2.03 -4.77
N ASP A 86 -2.33 2.17 -5.89
CA ASP A 86 -1.83 1.09 -6.71
C ASP A 86 -0.36 0.77 -6.39
N TYR A 87 -0.14 -0.28 -5.62
CA TYR A 87 1.19 -0.84 -5.36
C TYR A 87 1.52 -2.04 -6.26
N SER A 88 0.53 -2.61 -6.95
CA SER A 88 0.73 -3.78 -7.80
C SER A 88 1.23 -3.40 -9.20
N GLY A 89 0.90 -2.20 -9.66
CA GLY A 89 1.19 -1.75 -11.02
C GLY A 89 0.43 -2.55 -12.09
N SER A 90 -0.54 -3.39 -11.69
CA SER A 90 -1.27 -4.27 -12.60
C SER A 90 -2.28 -3.49 -13.43
N ALA A 91 -2.00 -3.31 -14.72
CA ALA A 91 -2.90 -2.62 -15.65
C ALA A 91 -4.30 -3.26 -15.73
N PRO A 92 -4.47 -4.60 -15.78
CA PRO A 92 -5.79 -5.23 -15.76
C PRO A 92 -6.59 -4.94 -14.47
N LEU A 93 -5.93 -5.00 -13.31
CA LEU A 93 -6.57 -4.69 -12.03
C LEU A 93 -7.01 -3.21 -12.00
N ARG A 94 -6.11 -2.31 -12.40
CA ARG A 94 -6.39 -0.88 -12.49
C ARG A 94 -7.59 -0.61 -13.41
N SER A 95 -7.62 -1.19 -14.60
CA SER A 95 -8.75 -1.06 -15.53
C SER A 95 -10.07 -1.53 -14.89
N THR A 96 -10.04 -2.66 -14.17
CA THR A 96 -11.21 -3.19 -13.47
C THR A 96 -11.72 -2.24 -12.40
N ILE A 97 -10.83 -1.69 -11.57
CA ILE A 97 -11.17 -0.74 -10.50
C ILE A 97 -11.72 0.56 -11.07
N HIS A 98 -11.07 1.12 -12.09
CA HIS A 98 -11.52 2.34 -12.76
C HIS A 98 -12.89 2.17 -13.40
N THR A 99 -13.13 1.04 -14.07
CA THR A 99 -14.43 0.74 -14.67
C THR A 99 -15.51 0.54 -13.60
N HIS A 100 -15.19 -0.14 -12.50
CA HIS A 100 -16.14 -0.46 -11.43
C HIS A 100 -16.65 0.78 -10.70
N PHE A 101 -15.73 1.65 -10.26
CA PHE A 101 -16.09 2.84 -9.49
C PHE A 101 -16.39 4.06 -10.38
N ASN A 102 -15.83 4.13 -11.60
CA ASN A 102 -16.02 5.22 -12.55
C ASN A 102 -15.96 6.62 -11.90
N ASP A 103 -17.07 7.38 -11.87
CA ASP A 103 -17.16 8.73 -11.29
C ASP A 103 -16.99 8.76 -9.76
N GLN A 104 -17.11 7.60 -9.10
CA GLN A 104 -16.86 7.46 -7.67
C GLN A 104 -15.41 7.14 -7.34
N LEU A 105 -14.58 6.81 -8.32
CA LEU A 105 -13.14 6.80 -8.12
C LEU A 105 -12.66 8.26 -8.05
N LYS A 106 -12.42 8.78 -6.84
CA LYS A 106 -12.06 10.18 -6.62
C LYS A 106 -10.60 10.48 -6.89
N TYR A 107 -9.74 9.48 -6.72
CA TYR A 107 -8.32 9.60 -6.99
C TYR A 107 -7.70 8.24 -7.31
N SER A 108 -6.76 8.21 -8.24
CA SER A 108 -5.99 7.02 -8.60
C SER A 108 -4.51 7.33 -8.40
N CYS A 109 -3.94 6.78 -7.32
CA CYS A 109 -2.59 7.01 -6.87
C CYS A 109 -1.71 5.83 -7.27
N SER A 110 -0.68 6.04 -8.09
CA SER A 110 0.28 5.00 -8.46
C SER A 110 1.51 5.06 -7.55
N VAL A 111 1.92 3.92 -7.00
CA VAL A 111 3.08 3.79 -6.12
C VAL A 111 4.05 2.78 -6.72
N GLY A 112 5.28 3.23 -6.96
CA GLY A 112 6.28 2.42 -7.66
C GLY A 112 6.16 2.56 -9.18
N GLY A 113 7.29 2.89 -9.79
CA GLY A 113 7.41 3.18 -11.22
C GLY A 113 8.81 3.71 -11.47
N THR A 114 9.76 2.81 -11.69
CA THR A 114 11.15 3.16 -12.08
C THR A 114 11.22 3.62 -13.54
N HIS A 115 10.19 3.34 -14.34
CA HIS A 115 10.06 3.79 -15.72
C HIS A 115 8.97 4.86 -15.83
N TRP A 116 9.40 6.12 -15.81
CA TRP A 116 8.51 7.27 -15.97
C TRP A 116 7.83 7.30 -17.36
N ASP A 117 8.43 6.66 -18.37
CA ASP A 117 7.94 6.65 -19.75
C ASP A 117 6.79 5.64 -20.02
N GLU A 118 6.64 4.60 -19.18
CA GLU A 118 5.55 3.62 -19.29
C GLU A 118 4.35 3.90 -18.37
N LEU A 119 4.35 5.03 -17.65
CA LEU A 119 3.17 5.57 -16.95
C LEU A 119 2.01 5.95 -17.90
N GLY A 120 2.12 5.65 -19.19
CA GLY A 120 1.09 5.77 -20.23
C GLY A 120 -0.16 4.88 -20.05
N GLY A 121 -0.25 4.09 -18.98
CA GLY A 121 -1.40 3.23 -18.67
C GLY A 121 -2.71 3.96 -18.31
N GLY A 122 -2.81 5.27 -18.54
CA GLY A 122 -4.02 6.07 -18.34
C GLY A 122 -4.89 6.26 -19.59
N LYS A 123 -4.40 5.93 -20.79
CA LYS A 123 -5.19 6.09 -22.02
C LYS A 123 -6.38 5.13 -22.02
N GLY A 124 -7.59 5.68 -22.06
CA GLY A 124 -8.83 4.91 -22.14
C GLY A 124 -9.35 4.37 -20.80
N LEU A 125 -8.74 4.73 -19.67
CA LEU A 125 -9.30 4.41 -18.36
C LEU A 125 -10.52 5.31 -18.05
N ALA A 126 -11.56 4.70 -17.49
CA ALA A 126 -12.68 5.43 -16.88
C ALA A 126 -12.24 6.18 -15.63
N GLY A 127 -12.95 7.25 -15.28
CA GLY A 127 -12.65 8.07 -14.09
C GLY A 127 -11.29 8.79 -14.15
N PRO A 128 -10.66 9.06 -13.00
CA PRO A 128 -9.46 9.89 -12.92
C PRO A 128 -8.26 9.19 -13.57
N ARG A 129 -7.31 9.98 -14.10
CA ARG A 129 -6.04 9.41 -14.55
C ARG A 129 -5.20 8.98 -13.35
N PRO A 130 -4.47 7.85 -13.43
CA PRO A 130 -3.48 7.49 -12.42
C PRO A 130 -2.38 8.54 -12.31
N ILE A 131 -2.04 8.95 -11.09
CA ILE A 131 -1.00 9.93 -10.79
C ILE A 131 0.05 9.28 -9.91
N LEU A 132 1.32 9.34 -10.32
CA LEU A 132 2.43 8.83 -9.54
C LEU A 132 2.57 9.61 -8.23
N PHE A 133 2.60 8.88 -7.11
CA PHE A 133 2.96 9.45 -5.83
C PHE A 133 4.47 9.72 -5.76
N PHE A 134 4.83 11.00 -5.77
CA PHE A 134 6.23 11.41 -5.63
C PHE A 134 6.55 11.77 -4.18
N ALA A 135 7.04 10.78 -3.43
CA ALA A 135 7.38 10.94 -2.00
C ALA A 135 8.26 12.17 -1.68
N PRO A 136 9.26 12.55 -2.50
CA PRO A 136 10.06 13.74 -2.24
C PRO A 136 9.24 15.04 -2.25
N ALA A 137 8.18 15.15 -3.06
CA ALA A 137 7.31 16.33 -3.04
C ALA A 137 6.56 16.46 -1.72
N GLN A 138 5.98 15.35 -1.22
CA GLN A 138 5.29 15.37 0.08
C GLN A 138 6.28 15.67 1.22
N LEU A 139 7.47 15.07 1.19
CA LEU A 139 8.52 15.34 2.17
C LEU A 139 8.93 16.81 2.17
N LYS A 140 9.14 17.41 0.98
CA LYS A 140 9.48 18.82 0.84
C LYS A 140 8.38 19.72 1.39
N LYS A 141 7.12 19.44 1.05
CA LYS A 141 5.96 20.17 1.58
C LYS A 141 5.95 20.11 3.12
N ARG A 142 6.04 18.92 3.70
CA ARG A 142 6.02 18.75 5.16
C ARG A 142 7.24 19.32 5.88
N SER A 143 8.39 19.37 5.22
CA SER A 143 9.56 20.07 5.75
C SER A 143 9.31 21.57 5.85
N ALA A 144 8.57 22.17 4.91
CA ALA A 144 8.16 23.58 4.98
C ALA A 144 7.05 23.81 6.02
N ASP A 145 6.04 22.92 6.07
CA ASP A 145 4.90 23.06 6.98
C ASP A 145 5.28 22.88 8.46
N TRP A 146 6.17 21.93 8.77
CA TRP A 146 6.45 21.49 10.14
C TRP A 146 7.90 21.73 10.58
N GLY A 147 8.76 22.19 9.67
CA GLY A 147 10.20 22.21 9.87
C GLY A 147 10.83 20.80 9.90
N ALA A 148 12.15 20.74 9.75
CA ALA A 148 12.90 19.48 9.73
C ALA A 148 12.72 18.66 11.01
N ALA A 149 12.74 19.31 12.18
CA ALA A 149 12.57 18.64 13.47
C ALA A 149 11.15 18.07 13.63
N GLY A 150 10.12 18.84 13.27
CA GLY A 150 8.73 18.40 13.38
C GLY A 150 8.38 17.25 12.44
N LEU A 151 8.95 17.26 11.22
CA LEU A 151 8.85 16.14 10.29
C LEU A 151 9.58 14.90 10.84
N GLY A 152 10.81 15.06 11.31
CA GLY A 152 11.61 13.97 11.87
C GLY A 152 10.91 13.29 13.05
N GLN A 153 10.33 14.06 13.97
CA GLN A 153 9.56 13.54 15.10
C GLN A 153 8.36 12.70 14.67
N ARG A 154 7.59 13.16 13.67
CA ARG A 154 6.42 12.42 13.17
C ARG A 154 6.80 11.13 12.47
N ILE A 155 7.85 11.15 11.65
CA ILE A 155 8.38 9.94 10.99
C ILE A 155 8.88 8.95 12.07
N ALA A 156 9.66 9.43 13.04
CA ALA A 156 10.17 8.58 14.12
C ALA A 156 9.06 7.97 14.98
N ALA A 157 8.01 8.73 15.29
CA ALA A 157 6.86 8.24 16.03
C ALA A 157 6.09 7.15 15.25
N ALA A 158 5.80 7.40 13.97
CA ALA A 158 5.13 6.43 13.10
C ALA A 158 5.98 5.15 12.93
N TRP A 159 7.29 5.30 12.73
CA TRP A 159 8.23 4.18 12.64
C TRP A 159 8.25 3.36 13.93
N THR A 160 8.39 4.01 15.08
CA THR A 160 8.42 3.33 16.38
C THR A 160 7.11 2.57 16.63
N ALA A 161 5.97 3.17 16.30
CA ALA A 161 4.67 2.53 16.42
C ALA A 161 4.53 1.32 15.47
N PHE A 162 5.00 1.44 14.22
CA PHE A 162 4.96 0.38 13.21
C PHE A 162 5.88 -0.79 13.55
N MET A 163 7.04 -0.51 14.15
CA MET A 163 7.98 -1.57 14.53
C MET A 163 7.44 -2.50 15.61
N LYS A 164 6.51 -2.03 16.47
CA LYS A 164 5.89 -2.87 17.51
C LYS A 164 5.21 -4.12 16.94
N PRO A 165 4.22 -4.04 16.04
CA PRO A 165 3.63 -5.24 15.46
C PRO A 165 4.56 -5.97 14.49
N VAL A 166 5.48 -5.27 13.81
CA VAL A 166 6.45 -5.91 12.90
C VAL A 166 7.37 -6.88 13.65
N THR A 167 7.78 -6.51 14.86
CA THR A 167 8.72 -7.28 15.69
C THR A 167 8.07 -7.93 16.91
N ASP A 168 6.73 -8.01 16.93
CA ASP A 168 6.00 -8.67 18.01
C ASP A 168 6.49 -10.12 18.17
N PRO A 169 6.98 -10.54 19.36
CA PRO A 169 7.56 -11.87 19.54
C PRO A 169 6.53 -12.99 19.46
N ALA A 170 5.25 -12.72 19.74
CA ALA A 170 4.19 -13.70 19.69
C ALA A 170 3.59 -13.82 18.28
N ARG A 171 3.43 -12.69 17.57
CA ARG A 171 2.80 -12.62 16.24
C ARG A 171 3.46 -11.56 15.36
N PRO A 172 4.72 -11.77 14.91
CA PRO A 172 5.42 -10.75 14.14
C PRO A 172 4.78 -10.60 12.76
N TRP A 173 4.55 -9.36 12.30
CA TRP A 173 4.11 -9.15 10.92
C TRP A 173 5.20 -9.52 9.91
N MET A 174 6.47 -9.51 10.29
CA MET A 174 7.56 -9.89 9.38
C MET A 174 8.57 -10.80 10.06
N LYS A 175 9.01 -11.84 9.35
CA LYS A 175 10.11 -12.71 9.75
C LYS A 175 11.33 -12.40 8.88
N VAL A 176 12.46 -12.11 9.52
CA VAL A 176 13.72 -11.95 8.80
C VAL A 176 14.33 -13.32 8.56
N VAL A 177 14.46 -13.70 7.29
CA VAL A 177 15.12 -14.94 6.85
C VAL A 177 16.51 -14.58 6.35
N ARG A 178 17.54 -15.19 6.92
CA ARG A 178 18.94 -14.95 6.53
C ARG A 178 19.45 -16.12 5.71
N GLY A 179 20.12 -15.82 4.60
CA GLY A 179 20.80 -16.81 3.76
C GLY A 179 22.22 -16.36 3.44
N HIS A 180 23.12 -17.31 3.21
CA HIS A 180 24.53 -17.03 2.95
C HIS A 180 25.08 -17.91 1.82
N GLY A 181 25.82 -17.29 0.91
CA GLY A 181 26.48 -17.94 -0.21
C GLY A 181 25.62 -18.02 -1.47
N ALA A 182 26.25 -18.40 -2.58
CA ALA A 182 25.64 -18.37 -3.90
C ALA A 182 24.37 -19.22 -4.03
N GLN A 183 24.32 -20.37 -3.33
CA GLN A 183 23.17 -21.28 -3.38
C GLN A 183 21.91 -20.66 -2.76
N ASP A 184 22.01 -20.07 -1.57
CA ASP A 184 20.90 -19.42 -0.88
C ASP A 184 20.40 -18.19 -1.66
N VAL A 185 21.34 -17.43 -2.24
CA VAL A 185 21.03 -16.29 -3.12
C VAL A 185 20.22 -16.75 -4.32
N GLN A 186 20.69 -17.78 -5.04
CA GLN A 186 20.01 -18.30 -6.22
C GLN A 186 18.63 -18.87 -5.88
N ALA A 187 18.53 -19.69 -4.82
CA ALA A 187 17.27 -20.30 -4.40
C ALA A 187 16.23 -19.23 -4.02
N THR A 188 16.63 -18.23 -3.23
CA THR A 188 15.73 -17.14 -2.82
C THR A 188 15.31 -16.29 -4.01
N TYR A 189 16.23 -15.97 -4.92
CA TYR A 189 15.92 -15.22 -6.14
C TYR A 189 14.91 -15.96 -7.02
N LEU A 190 15.09 -17.27 -7.24
CA LEU A 190 14.17 -18.07 -8.04
C LEU A 190 12.79 -18.19 -7.37
N ALA A 191 12.73 -18.33 -6.04
CA ALA A 191 11.46 -18.33 -5.31
C ALA A 191 10.74 -16.98 -5.41
N LEU A 192 11.48 -15.87 -5.32
CA LEU A 192 10.93 -14.52 -5.49
C LEU A 192 10.40 -14.31 -6.90
N LEU A 193 11.17 -14.71 -7.91
CA LEU A 193 10.77 -14.66 -9.32
C LEU A 193 9.52 -15.50 -9.60
N ALA A 194 9.41 -16.66 -8.96
CA ALA A 194 8.24 -17.54 -9.05
C ALA A 194 7.04 -17.05 -8.21
N GLY A 195 7.21 -16.01 -7.39
CA GLY A 195 6.17 -15.49 -6.50
C GLY A 195 5.81 -16.44 -5.34
N THR A 196 6.72 -17.34 -4.96
CA THR A 196 6.49 -18.36 -3.92
C THR A 196 7.06 -17.98 -2.54
N VAL A 197 7.77 -16.86 -2.44
CA VAL A 197 8.21 -16.32 -1.15
C VAL A 197 6.99 -15.89 -0.32
N PRO A 198 6.83 -16.38 0.92
CA PRO A 198 5.75 -15.96 1.80
C PRO A 198 5.77 -14.45 2.04
N ALA A 199 4.62 -13.78 2.01
CA ALA A 199 4.54 -12.33 2.19
C ALA A 199 5.08 -11.84 3.55
N GLN A 200 5.00 -12.70 4.57
CA GLN A 200 5.53 -12.48 5.91
C GLN A 200 7.07 -12.44 5.93
N GLU A 201 7.75 -13.00 4.93
CA GLU A 201 9.21 -13.12 4.95
C GLU A 201 9.91 -11.89 4.35
N GLY A 202 11.01 -11.48 4.98
CA GLY A 202 11.97 -10.51 4.48
C GLY A 202 13.35 -11.16 4.43
N HIS A 203 13.92 -11.32 3.25
CA HIS A 203 15.19 -12.01 3.08
C HIS A 203 16.38 -11.05 3.16
N VAL A 204 17.40 -11.41 3.93
CA VAL A 204 18.70 -10.74 3.98
C VAL A 204 19.76 -11.75 3.56
N LEU A 205 20.37 -11.51 2.41
CA LEU A 205 21.30 -12.45 1.79
C LEU A 205 22.70 -11.85 1.71
N SER A 206 23.72 -12.66 1.93
CA SER A 206 25.13 -12.30 1.76
C SER A 206 25.84 -13.35 0.90
N LEU A 207 26.89 -12.95 0.18
CA LEU A 207 27.74 -13.85 -0.61
C LEU A 207 28.98 -14.28 0.18
#